data_AF-A0A2V8TN63-F1
#
_entry.id   AF-A0A2V8TN63-F1
#
_cell.length_a   1.000
_cell.length_b   1.000
_cell.length_c   1.000
_cell.angle_alpha   90.00
_cell.angle_beta   90.00
_cell.angle_gamma   90.00
#
_symmetry.space_group_name_H-M   'P 1'
#
loop_
_entity.id
_entity.type
_entity.pdbx_description
1 polymer ?
#
loop_
_entity_poly.entity_id
_entity_poly.type
_entity_poly.pdbx_seq_one_letter_code
_entity_poly.pdbx_strand_id
1 'polypeptide(L)'
;MKRYQAYDPPEYVDWRPDPAAMDEFRAGLTADPSRGAIISTLHPSRHIALYAGLLRNRLHDITLKRWVKQGIISKAWLGTGEEAVT
;
A
#
# COMPACT_ATOMS: atom_id res chain seq x y z
N MET A 1 -2.65 -11.93 -13.93
CA MET A 1 -1.90 -12.32 -12.71
C MET A 1 -2.84 -13.10 -11.80
N LYS A 2 -2.44 -14.28 -11.31
CA LYS A 2 -3.27 -15.09 -10.42
C LYS A 2 -3.23 -14.51 -9.01
N ARG A 3 -4.38 -14.07 -8.49
CA ARG A 3 -4.54 -13.59 -7.10
C ARG A 3 -4.72 -14.78 -6.17
N TYR A 4 -4.17 -14.69 -4.97
CA TYR A 4 -4.28 -15.74 -3.98
C TYR A 4 -4.91 -15.15 -2.73
N GLN A 5 -6.12 -15.59 -2.38
CA GLN A 5 -6.87 -15.08 -1.20
C GLN A 5 -6.08 -15.11 0.10
N ALA A 6 -5.10 -16.02 0.23
CA ALA A 6 -4.24 -16.11 1.42
C ALA A 6 -3.30 -14.91 1.59
N TYR A 7 -3.08 -14.13 0.52
CA TYR A 7 -2.22 -12.96 0.49
C TYR A 7 -3.01 -11.71 0.11
N ASP A 8 -3.90 -11.81 -0.87
CA ASP A 8 -4.75 -10.73 -1.36
C ASP A 8 -6.13 -10.80 -0.68
N PRO A 9 -6.48 -9.82 0.17
CA PRO A 9 -7.78 -9.79 0.82
C PRO A 9 -8.93 -9.77 -0.21
N PRO A 10 -9.95 -10.63 -0.09
CA PRO A 10 -11.04 -10.70 -1.06
C PRO A 10 -11.82 -9.39 -1.18
N GLU A 11 -11.85 -8.56 -0.13
CA GLU A 11 -12.55 -7.27 -0.14
C GLU A 11 -11.97 -6.29 -1.18
N TYR A 12 -10.69 -6.44 -1.54
CA TYR A 12 -10.04 -5.62 -2.57
C TYR A 12 -10.35 -6.06 -4.01
N VAL A 13 -11.07 -7.16 -4.21
CA VAL A 13 -11.42 -7.65 -5.57
C VAL A 13 -12.47 -6.75 -6.21
N ASP A 14 -13.55 -6.50 -5.48
CA ASP A 14 -14.70 -5.71 -5.94
C ASP A 14 -14.73 -4.30 -5.32
N TRP A 15 -13.62 -3.90 -4.68
CA TRP A 15 -13.50 -2.60 -4.05
C TRP A 15 -13.75 -1.48 -5.06
N ARG A 16 -14.55 -0.51 -4.64
CA ARG A 16 -14.78 0.73 -5.37
C ARG A 16 -14.40 1.90 -4.48
N PRO A 17 -13.69 2.91 -5.01
CA PRO A 17 -13.42 4.11 -4.26
C PRO A 17 -14.74 4.82 -3.90
N ASP A 18 -14.82 5.32 -2.67
CA ASP A 18 -15.83 6.32 -2.33
C ASP A 18 -15.48 7.63 -3.05
N PRO A 19 -16.34 8.12 -3.97
CA PRO A 19 -16.07 9.34 -4.72
C PRO A 19 -15.82 10.55 -3.81
N ALA A 20 -16.58 10.68 -2.71
CA ALA A 20 -16.45 11.83 -1.81
C ALA A 20 -15.09 11.81 -1.09
N ALA A 21 -14.67 10.65 -0.60
CA ALA A 21 -13.36 10.48 0.03
C ALA A 21 -12.21 10.75 -0.96
N MET A 22 -12.35 10.34 -2.22
CA MET A 22 -11.35 10.62 -3.26
C MET A 22 -11.25 12.11 -3.58
N ASP A 23 -12.37 12.83 -3.59
CA ASP A 23 -12.38 14.27 -3.85
C ASP A 23 -11.80 15.05 -2.67
N GLU A 24 -12.13 14.68 -1.43
CA GLU A 24 -11.51 15.24 -0.23
C GLU A 24 -9.99 15.02 -0.21
N PHE A 25 -9.55 13.80 -0.52
CA PHE A 25 -8.12 13.48 -0.61
C PHE A 25 -7.41 14.38 -1.62
N ARG A 26 -7.96 14.55 -2.82
CA ARG A 26 -7.38 15.41 -3.86
C ARG A 26 -7.34 16.88 -3.43
N ALA A 27 -8.42 17.39 -2.84
CA ALA A 27 -8.46 18.75 -2.32
C ALA A 27 -7.36 18.97 -1.26
N GLY A 28 -7.14 17.98 -0.40
CA GLY A 28 -6.09 17.99 0.62
C GLY A 28 -4.66 18.00 0.08
N LEU A 29 -4.42 17.54 -1.16
CA LEU A 29 -3.09 17.61 -1.78
C LEU A 29 -2.67 19.05 -2.09
N THR A 30 -3.64 19.89 -2.46
CA THR A 30 -3.39 21.28 -2.86
C THR A 30 -3.65 22.29 -1.74
N ALA A 31 -4.40 21.91 -0.71
CA ALA A 31 -4.72 22.78 0.42
C ALA A 31 -3.48 23.15 1.26
N ASP A 32 -2.45 22.30 1.27
CA ASP A 32 -1.19 22.52 1.97
C ASP A 32 -0.05 22.82 0.98
N PRO A 33 0.45 24.07 0.93
CA PRO A 33 1.54 24.45 0.04
C PRO A 33 2.83 23.63 0.25
N SER A 34 3.08 23.15 1.47
CA SER A 34 4.27 22.35 1.77
C SER A 34 4.20 20.97 1.09
N ARG A 35 3.02 20.35 1.06
CA ARG A 35 2.78 19.10 0.31
C ARG A 35 2.90 19.32 -1.18
N GLY A 36 2.32 20.41 -1.70
CA GLY A 36 2.43 20.77 -3.11
C GLY A 36 3.88 20.91 -3.57
N ALA A 37 4.73 21.56 -2.78
CA ALA A 37 6.16 21.67 -3.06
C ALA A 37 6.85 20.29 -3.12
N ILE A 38 6.59 19.39 -2.17
CA ILE A 38 7.14 18.02 -2.19
C ILE A 38 6.71 17.27 -3.45
N ILE A 39 5.42 17.28 -3.78
CA ILE A 39 4.86 16.58 -4.93
C ILE A 39 5.48 17.09 -6.23
N SER A 40 5.65 18.41 -6.39
CA SER A 40 6.25 19.01 -7.59
C SER A 40 7.70 18.58 -7.86
N THR A 41 8.40 18.07 -6.84
CA THR A 41 9.79 17.60 -6.95
C THR A 41 9.93 16.10 -7.23
N LEU A 42 8.81 15.36 -7.34
CA LEU A 42 8.81 13.93 -7.59
C LEU A 42 9.24 13.60 -9.03
N HIS A 43 10.53 13.28 -9.19
CA HIS A 43 11.08 12.76 -10.44
C HIS A 43 10.77 11.25 -10.61
N PRO A 44 10.69 10.70 -11.84
CA PRO A 44 10.48 9.26 -12.09
C PRO A 44 11.31 8.30 -11.23
N SER A 45 12.56 8.65 -10.90
CA SER A 45 13.41 7.85 -10.01
C SER A 45 12.84 7.71 -8.59
N ARG A 46 12.17 8.75 -8.07
CA ARG A 46 11.47 8.71 -6.78
C ARG A 46 10.22 7.84 -6.85
N HIS A 47 9.47 7.87 -7.95
CA HIS A 47 8.33 6.97 -8.15
C HIS A 47 8.76 5.50 -8.14
N ILE A 48 9.89 5.18 -8.80
CA ILE A 48 10.46 3.83 -8.79
C ILE A 48 10.87 3.44 -7.36
N ALA A 49 11.50 4.34 -6.62
CA ALA A 49 11.88 4.09 -5.23
C ALA A 49 10.67 3.86 -4.32
N LEU A 50 9.61 4.65 -4.46
CA LEU A 50 8.34 4.46 -3.74
C LEU A 50 7.75 3.10 -4.07
N TYR A 51 7.61 2.76 -5.35
CA TYR A 51 7.10 1.46 -5.80
C TYR A 51 7.93 0.30 -5.26
N ALA A 52 9.26 0.40 -5.26
CA ALA A 52 10.13 -0.60 -4.67
C ALA A 52 9.91 -0.76 -3.16
N GLY A 53 9.62 0.34 -2.45
CA GLY A 53 9.22 0.34 -1.05
C GLY A 53 7.90 -0.42 -0.83
N LEU A 54 6.86 -0.07 -1.58
CA LEU A 54 5.55 -0.73 -1.53
C LEU A 54 5.68 -2.24 -1.79
N LEU A 55 6.43 -2.61 -2.83
CA LEU A 55 6.67 -4.00 -3.19
C LEU A 55 7.43 -4.75 -2.10
N ARG A 56 8.46 -4.13 -1.51
CA ARG A 56 9.23 -4.74 -0.42
C ARG A 56 8.34 -5.00 0.80
N ASN A 57 7.52 -4.03 1.19
CA ASN A 57 6.58 -4.19 2.30
C ASN A 57 5.63 -5.37 2.05
N ARG A 58 5.05 -5.41 0.85
CA ARG A 58 4.17 -6.50 0.41
C ARG A 58 4.84 -7.88 0.43
N LEU A 59 6.11 -7.97 0.00
CA LEU A 59 6.87 -9.23 0.02
C LEU A 59 7.18 -9.71 1.44
N HIS A 60 7.44 -8.78 2.37
CA HIS A 60 7.58 -9.11 3.79
C HIS A 60 6.27 -9.67 4.36
N ASP A 61 5.14 -9.02 4.12
CA ASP A 61 3.82 -9.50 4.55
C ASP A 61 3.52 -10.93 4.08
N ILE A 62 3.77 -11.20 2.80
CA ILE A 62 3.59 -12.54 2.21
C ILE A 62 4.47 -13.57 2.92
N THR A 63 5.72 -13.21 3.22
CA THR A 63 6.68 -14.09 3.90
C THR A 63 6.25 -14.36 5.33
N LEU A 64 5.86 -13.32 6.07
CA LEU A 64 5.35 -13.45 7.44
C LEU A 64 4.11 -14.35 7.48
N LYS A 65 3.18 -14.16 6.55
CA LYS A 65 1.99 -15.02 6.44
C LYS A 65 2.35 -16.48 6.17
N ARG A 66 3.35 -16.75 5.31
CA ARG A 66 3.86 -18.11 5.07
C ARG A 66 4.45 -18.72 6.33
N TRP A 67 5.27 -17.98 7.07
CA TRP A 67 5.88 -18.46 8.31
C TRP A 67 4.86 -18.78 9.40
N VAL A 68 3.79 -17.99 9.53
CA VAL A 68 2.65 -18.34 10.39
C VAL A 68 2.03 -19.67 9.96
N LYS A 69 1.77 -19.85 8.66
CA LYS A 69 1.17 -21.11 8.14
C LYS A 69 2.09 -22.33 8.29
N GLN A 70 3.40 -22.13 8.30
CA GLN A 70 4.41 -23.18 8.46
C GLN A 70 4.75 -23.46 9.93
N GLY A 71 4.24 -22.67 10.88
CA GLY A 71 4.56 -22.82 12.31
C GLY A 71 5.95 -22.30 12.70
N ILE A 72 6.61 -21.52 11.84
CA ILE A 72 7.91 -20.89 12.14
C ILE A 72 7.73 -19.75 13.16
N ILE A 73 6.63 -19.00 13.03
CA ILE A 73 6.19 -17.99 14.00
C ILE A 73 4.73 -18.22 14.36
N SER A 74 4.30 -17.78 15.54
CA SER A 74 2.92 -17.97 16.01
C SER A 74 1.92 -16.98 15.41
N LYS A 75 2.33 -15.74 15.13
CA LYS A 75 1.44 -14.68 14.62
C LYS A 75 2.23 -13.60 13.87
N ALA A 76 1.55 -12.94 12.92
CA ALA A 76 2.00 -11.73 12.26
C ALA A 76 0.80 -10.79 12.01
N TRP A 77 1.07 -9.48 12.00
CA TRP A 77 0.13 -8.43 11.57
C TRP A 77 0.62 -7.90 10.23
N LEU A 78 -0.29 -7.80 9.26
CA LEU A 78 0.05 -7.47 7.87
C LEU A 78 -0.45 -6.06 7.56
N GLY A 79 0.32 -5.28 6.82
CA GLY A 79 -0.01 -3.91 6.38
C GLY A 79 -0.58 -3.86 4.96
N THR A 80 -1.29 -4.90 4.53
CA THR A 80 -1.75 -5.04 3.15
C THR A 80 -2.83 -4.00 2.81
N GLY A 81 -2.55 -3.15 1.82
CA GLY A 81 -3.37 -1.97 1.51
C GLY A 81 -2.91 -0.68 2.21
N GLU A 82 -1.98 -0.79 3.17
CA GLU A 82 -1.42 0.33 3.94
C GLU A 82 0.07 0.54 3.62
N GLU A 83 0.59 -0.06 2.53
CA GLU A 83 2.03 -0.11 2.27
C GLU A 83 2.67 1.26 2.05
N ALA A 84 1.88 2.25 1.65
CA ALA A 84 2.32 3.63 1.41
C ALA A 84 2.41 4.49 2.68
N VAL A 85 1.81 4.02 3.78
CA VAL A 85 1.75 4.76 5.07
C VAL A 85 2.52 4.07 6.20
N THR A 86 3.11 2.91 5.93
CA THR A 86 3.99 2.17 6.86
C THR A 86 5.44 2.61 6.72
#